data_AF-A0A084GJ54-F1
#
_entry.id   AF-A0A084GJ54-F1
#
_cell.length_a   1.000
_cell.length_b   1.000
_cell.length_c   1.000
_cell.angle_alpha   90.00
_cell.angle_beta   90.00
_cell.angle_gamma   90.00
#
_symmetry.space_group_name_H-M   'P 1'
#
loop_
_entity.id
_entity.type
_entity.pdbx_description
1 polymer ?
#
loop_
_entity_poly.entity_id
_entity_poly.type
_entity_poly.pdbx_seq_one_letter_code
_entity_poly.pdbx_strand_id
1 'polypeptide(L)'
;MGLDTKFEIYIRELCKRIKNKDVHAHIKLEINDHLHTLKEEAMSTGLSEEEAIDQALARMGEAEVLGKQLNKTHKAPMDVKTLLPVLTASLFGLLVMYYLQFHSAFTELQELKVFNKSLGFYLLGVVLMLSIFMFDYRRLMKYSKHFYAATILILLLTVLIGVRVDDVPFLNVGFATINFTEITPFLLVIAFAGIFHSWDWNDNRKSWFGIGMMSIPISLMATTGAFAATIISIIVCAAIMRTSRSSLKQAITFAVVASIWPIWNLLSLSQIYPMVSSYSDFKVGEAYFIGRALQVTPSFISEVHTDFILAYIIYSFGWLAAITAITLVIFFIYRISITAKSVNSPYGKLLITGLAAVFSAQFILSLLTNLGLSPLTGVSVPFMSYGGSHLLLEMISAGLILSIYRRRKAKETVSLIHDPQSN
;
A
#
# COMPACT_ATOMS: atom_id res chain seq x y z
N MET A 1 3.62 1.77 51.77
CA MET A 1 3.21 1.90 50.35
C MET A 1 4.48 2.25 49.59
N GLY A 2 4.94 1.41 48.67
CA GLY A 2 6.35 1.42 48.21
C GLY A 2 6.76 2.74 47.54
N LEU A 3 7.97 3.23 47.83
CA LEU A 3 8.51 4.51 47.37
C LEU A 3 8.57 4.63 45.83
N ASP A 4 8.78 3.52 45.09
CA ASP A 4 8.73 3.50 43.62
C ASP A 4 7.34 3.80 43.02
N THR A 5 6.27 3.74 43.83
CA THR A 5 4.90 4.02 43.37
C THR A 5 4.70 5.49 42.97
N LYS A 6 5.44 6.44 43.58
CA LYS A 6 5.30 7.88 43.26
C LYS A 6 5.78 8.19 41.83
N PHE A 7 6.91 7.62 41.41
CA PHE A 7 7.42 7.78 40.03
C PHE A 7 6.48 7.14 39.01
N GLU A 8 5.94 5.95 39.28
CA GLU A 8 4.98 5.31 38.38
C GLU A 8 3.70 6.15 38.20
N ILE A 9 3.18 6.74 39.29
CA ILE A 9 2.00 7.63 39.23
C ILE A 9 2.32 8.86 38.38
N TYR A 10 3.48 9.50 38.60
CA TYR A 10 3.91 10.66 37.84
C TYR A 10 4.00 10.34 36.33
N ILE A 11 4.70 9.28 35.97
CA ILE A 11 4.88 8.84 34.58
C ILE A 11 3.52 8.50 33.94
N ARG A 12 2.60 7.89 34.69
CA ARG A 12 1.25 7.56 34.23
C ARG A 12 0.44 8.82 33.91
N GLU A 13 0.44 9.81 34.79
CA GLU A 13 -0.25 11.08 34.57
C GLU A 13 0.37 11.87 33.41
N LEU A 14 1.70 11.88 33.31
CA LEU A 14 2.43 12.48 32.19
C LEU A 14 2.02 11.83 30.86
N CYS A 15 2.03 10.50 30.79
CA CYS A 15 1.67 9.75 29.57
C CYS A 15 0.20 9.92 29.18
N LYS A 16 -0.73 10.13 30.12
CA LYS A 16 -2.14 10.46 29.83
C LYS A 16 -2.29 11.73 28.99
N ARG A 17 -1.34 12.68 29.10
CA ARG A 17 -1.36 13.93 28.32
C ARG A 17 -0.76 13.77 26.91
N ILE A 18 -0.14 12.64 26.60
CA ILE A 18 0.52 12.37 25.31
C ILE A 18 -0.39 11.52 24.44
N LYS A 19 -0.96 12.10 23.38
CA LYS A 19 -1.88 11.39 22.47
C LYS A 19 -1.18 10.31 21.65
N ASN A 20 0.09 10.52 21.31
CA ASN A 20 0.85 9.56 20.52
C ASN A 20 1.32 8.39 21.39
N LYS A 21 0.59 7.28 21.34
CA LYS A 21 0.93 6.06 22.07
C LYS A 21 2.20 5.38 21.57
N ASP A 22 2.64 5.65 20.34
CA ASP A 22 3.83 5.00 19.75
C ASP A 22 5.13 5.40 20.49
N VAL A 23 5.14 6.53 21.20
CA VAL A 23 6.32 7.02 21.95
C VAL A 23 6.25 6.71 23.45
N HIS A 24 5.13 6.19 23.95
CA HIS A 24 4.94 5.99 25.39
C HIS A 24 6.01 5.08 26.00
N ALA A 25 6.37 3.98 25.34
CA ALA A 25 7.38 3.06 25.88
C ALA A 25 8.74 3.74 26.07
N HIS A 26 9.18 4.54 25.08
CA HIS A 26 10.42 5.29 25.15
C HIS A 26 10.37 6.38 26.23
N ILE A 27 9.31 7.18 26.24
CA ILE A 27 9.14 8.27 27.21
C ILE A 27 9.08 7.71 28.63
N LYS A 28 8.40 6.58 28.85
CA LYS A 28 8.39 5.92 30.15
C LYS A 28 9.79 5.54 30.59
N LEU A 29 10.59 4.94 29.71
CA LEU A 29 11.95 4.52 30.02
C LEU A 29 12.86 5.73 30.30
N GLU A 30 12.84 6.74 29.42
CA GLU A 30 13.67 7.95 29.53
C GLU A 30 13.33 8.78 30.79
N ILE A 31 12.04 8.98 31.06
CA ILE A 31 11.60 9.74 32.25
C ILE A 31 11.87 8.94 33.52
N ASN A 32 11.69 7.61 33.50
CA ASN A 32 12.01 6.77 34.65
C ASN A 32 13.50 6.84 34.97
N ASP A 33 14.36 6.65 33.96
CA ASP A 33 15.82 6.74 34.10
C ASP A 33 16.23 8.09 34.67
N HIS A 34 15.71 9.19 34.11
CA HIS A 34 16.01 10.54 34.60
C HIS A 34 15.54 10.79 36.04
N LEU A 35 14.36 10.28 36.43
CA LEU A 35 13.86 10.38 37.80
C LEU A 35 14.75 9.62 38.79
N HIS A 36 15.23 8.42 38.42
CA HIS A 36 16.16 7.66 39.24
C HIS A 36 17.52 8.35 39.36
N THR A 37 18.05 8.93 38.28
CA THR A 37 19.28 9.75 38.34
C THR A 37 19.11 10.93 39.30
N LEU A 38 18.00 11.67 39.21
CA LEU A 38 17.73 12.80 40.10
C LEU A 38 17.58 12.37 41.57
N LYS A 39 17.00 11.18 41.82
CA LYS A 39 16.90 10.59 43.16
C LYS A 39 18.29 10.29 43.72
N GLU A 40 19.13 9.62 42.95
CA GLU A 40 20.50 9.25 43.37
C GLU A 40 21.35 10.49 43.67
N GLU A 41 21.25 11.54 42.83
CA GLU A 41 21.88 12.83 43.09
C GLU A 41 21.41 13.43 44.43
N ALA A 42 20.10 13.46 44.69
CA ALA A 42 19.55 13.99 45.93
C ALA A 42 20.03 13.18 47.16
N MET A 43 20.03 11.85 47.08
CA MET A 43 20.55 10.99 48.14
C MET A 43 22.04 11.23 48.41
N SER A 44 22.84 11.51 47.37
CA SER A 44 24.26 11.84 47.54
C SER A 44 24.51 13.13 48.33
N THR A 45 23.51 14.01 48.42
CA THR A 45 23.57 15.23 49.25
C THR A 45 23.12 15.01 50.70
N GLY A 46 22.79 13.76 51.08
CA GLY A 46 22.45 13.36 52.45
C GLY A 46 20.95 13.32 52.76
N LEU A 47 20.09 13.48 51.74
CA LEU A 47 18.63 13.37 51.90
C LEU A 47 18.19 11.92 52.10
N SER A 48 17.11 11.73 52.87
CA SER A 48 16.44 10.43 52.94
C SER A 48 15.84 10.05 51.58
N GLU A 49 15.61 8.76 51.34
CA GLU A 49 15.05 8.30 50.06
C GLU A 49 13.68 8.93 49.75
N GLU A 50 12.84 9.16 50.76
CA GLU A 50 11.54 9.80 50.59
C GLU A 50 11.66 11.27 50.17
N GLU A 51 12.53 12.03 50.85
CA GLU A 51 12.80 13.43 50.50
C GLU A 51 13.49 13.55 49.14
N ALA A 52 14.37 12.61 48.80
CA ALA A 52 15.03 12.55 47.50
C ALA A 52 14.04 12.32 46.35
N ILE A 53 13.03 11.47 46.54
CA ILE A 53 11.95 11.26 45.56
C ILE A 53 11.10 12.52 45.37
N ASP A 54 10.71 13.16 46.48
CA ASP A 54 9.91 14.39 46.40
C ASP A 54 10.70 15.53 45.75
N GLN A 55 12.02 15.63 46.02
CA GLN A 55 12.90 16.58 45.35
C GLN A 55 13.07 16.26 43.85
N ALA A 56 13.23 14.98 43.48
CA ALA A 56 13.35 14.57 42.08
C ALA A 56 12.09 14.93 41.28
N LEU A 57 10.90 14.70 41.85
CA LEU A 57 9.61 15.10 41.25
C LEU A 57 9.48 16.62 41.15
N ALA A 58 9.87 17.36 42.19
CA ALA A 58 9.84 18.82 42.16
C ALA A 58 10.76 19.39 41.07
N ARG A 59 11.94 18.80 40.86
CA ARG A 59 12.87 19.18 39.77
C ARG A 59 12.32 18.86 38.38
N MET A 60 11.62 17.73 38.22
CA MET A 60 10.97 17.38 36.95
C MET A 60 9.79 18.32 36.62
N GLY A 61 9.16 18.88 37.66
CA GLY A 61 8.02 19.78 37.55
C GLY A 61 6.70 19.04 37.32
N GLU A 62 5.62 19.77 37.06
CA GLU A 62 4.29 19.18 36.95
C GLU A 62 4.13 18.26 35.73
N ALA A 63 3.63 17.04 35.98
CA ALA A 63 3.37 16.04 34.94
C ALA A 63 2.45 16.56 33.82
N GLU A 64 1.51 17.46 34.15
CA GLU A 64 0.62 18.05 33.16
C GLU A 64 1.34 18.98 32.17
N VAL A 65 2.23 19.82 32.68
CA VAL A 65 2.99 20.78 31.87
C VAL A 65 3.97 20.03 30.97
N LEU A 66 4.78 19.14 31.54
CA LEU A 66 5.73 18.33 30.80
C LEU A 66 5.02 17.42 29.79
N GLY A 67 3.92 16.80 30.18
CA GLY A 67 3.10 15.97 29.30
C GLY A 67 2.53 16.74 28.09
N LYS A 68 2.06 17.99 28.28
CA LYS A 68 1.61 18.85 27.16
C LYS A 68 2.77 19.22 26.23
N GLN A 69 3.95 19.53 26.76
CA GLN A 69 5.14 19.83 25.98
C GLN A 69 5.58 18.61 25.14
N LEU A 70 5.70 17.44 25.77
CA LEU A 70 6.04 16.19 25.09
C LEU A 70 5.00 15.80 24.04
N ASN A 71 3.71 16.04 24.29
CA ASN A 71 2.67 15.81 23.29
C ASN A 71 2.84 16.70 22.04
N LYS A 72 3.28 17.94 22.20
CA LYS A 72 3.58 18.86 21.08
C LYS A 72 4.78 18.37 20.28
N THR A 73 5.83 17.91 20.98
CA THR A 73 7.06 17.39 20.36
C THR A 73 6.83 16.06 19.62
N HIS A 74 6.04 15.16 20.19
CA HIS A 74 5.80 13.82 19.66
C HIS A 74 4.46 13.65 18.93
N LYS A 75 3.92 14.72 18.33
CA LYS A 75 2.65 14.65 17.60
C LYS A 75 2.73 13.61 16.46
N ALA A 76 1.68 12.78 16.35
CA ALA A 76 1.48 11.83 15.26
C ALA A 76 0.47 12.42 14.23
N PRO A 77 0.93 13.19 13.22
CA PRO A 77 0.03 13.82 12.27
C PRO A 77 -0.57 12.79 11.31
N MET A 78 -1.86 12.96 11.00
CA MET A 78 -2.49 12.32 9.84
C MET A 78 -2.13 13.08 8.57
N ASP A 79 -1.72 12.39 7.51
CA ASP A 79 -1.44 13.04 6.21
C ASP A 79 -2.73 13.30 5.44
N VAL A 80 -3.44 14.36 5.84
CA VAL A 80 -4.69 14.76 5.17
C VAL A 80 -4.48 14.99 3.67
N LYS A 81 -3.29 15.45 3.26
CA LYS A 81 -2.96 15.71 1.85
C LYS A 81 -2.86 14.42 1.03
N THR A 82 -2.61 13.27 1.67
CA THR A 82 -2.60 11.95 1.02
C THR A 82 -3.96 11.26 1.17
N LEU A 83 -4.62 11.43 2.32
CA LEU A 83 -5.94 10.84 2.57
C LEU A 83 -7.04 11.45 1.70
N LEU A 84 -7.05 12.77 1.53
CA LEU A 84 -8.09 13.47 0.78
C LEU A 84 -8.25 12.94 -0.64
N PRO A 85 -7.20 12.89 -1.50
CA PRO A 85 -7.37 12.39 -2.87
C PRO A 85 -7.84 10.94 -2.94
N VAL A 86 -7.49 10.08 -1.98
CA VAL A 86 -8.00 8.70 -1.90
C VAL A 86 -9.52 8.70 -1.71
N LEU A 87 -10.01 9.45 -0.71
CA LEU A 87 -11.44 9.54 -0.41
C LEU A 87 -12.22 10.22 -1.55
N THR A 88 -11.68 11.27 -2.15
CA THR A 88 -12.34 11.97 -3.26
C THR A 88 -12.38 11.09 -4.52
N ALA A 89 -11.31 10.36 -4.83
CA ALA A 89 -11.29 9.39 -5.94
C ALA A 89 -12.29 8.26 -5.70
N SER A 90 -12.35 7.74 -4.47
CA SER A 90 -13.33 6.71 -4.06
C SER A 90 -14.77 7.17 -4.25
N LEU A 91 -15.08 8.39 -3.81
CA LEU A 91 -16.40 8.97 -3.98
C LEU A 91 -16.72 9.17 -5.46
N PHE A 92 -15.76 9.65 -6.26
CA PHE A 92 -15.93 9.81 -7.69
C PHE A 92 -16.24 8.46 -8.37
N GLY A 93 -15.45 7.42 -8.09
CA GLY A 93 -15.70 6.07 -8.60
C GLY A 93 -17.07 5.53 -8.19
N LEU A 94 -17.45 5.73 -6.92
CA LEU A 94 -18.76 5.32 -6.42
C LEU A 94 -19.93 6.05 -7.12
N LEU A 95 -19.77 7.34 -7.46
CA LEU A 95 -20.75 8.08 -8.25
C LEU A 95 -20.87 7.53 -9.68
N VAL A 96 -19.75 7.10 -10.29
CA VAL A 96 -19.78 6.42 -11.59
C VAL A 96 -20.52 5.10 -11.48
N MET A 97 -20.28 4.30 -10.44
CA MET A 97 -21.01 3.04 -10.20
C MET A 97 -22.51 3.27 -9.98
N TYR A 98 -22.88 4.33 -9.25
CA TYR A 98 -24.28 4.73 -9.09
C TYR A 98 -24.93 4.99 -10.44
N TYR A 99 -24.27 5.78 -11.29
CA TYR A 99 -24.80 6.08 -12.61
C TYR A 99 -24.88 4.83 -13.49
N LEU A 100 -23.86 3.96 -13.48
CA LEU A 100 -23.87 2.68 -14.18
C LEU A 100 -25.06 1.80 -13.77
N GLN A 101 -25.32 1.65 -12.46
CA GLN A 101 -26.41 0.78 -11.99
C GLN A 101 -27.81 1.35 -12.27
N PHE A 102 -28.01 2.67 -12.18
CA PHE A 102 -29.35 3.24 -12.18
C PHE A 102 -29.74 3.96 -13.49
N HIS A 103 -28.78 4.33 -14.32
CA HIS A 103 -29.01 5.23 -15.47
C HIS A 103 -28.42 4.72 -16.79
N SER A 104 -27.56 3.70 -16.75
CA SER A 104 -26.95 3.16 -17.96
C SER A 104 -27.83 2.14 -18.67
N ALA A 105 -27.57 1.92 -19.96
CA ALA A 105 -28.22 0.90 -20.78
C ALA A 105 -27.70 -0.54 -20.51
N PHE A 106 -26.77 -0.72 -19.56
CA PHE A 106 -26.17 -2.01 -19.24
C PHE A 106 -27.05 -2.80 -18.24
N THR A 107 -28.07 -3.49 -18.74
CA THR A 107 -29.02 -4.27 -17.90
C THR A 107 -28.33 -5.30 -17.01
N GLU A 108 -27.29 -5.98 -17.49
CA GLU A 108 -26.49 -6.93 -16.69
C GLU A 108 -25.86 -6.28 -15.45
N LEU A 109 -25.36 -5.04 -15.57
CA LEU A 109 -24.79 -4.30 -14.43
C LEU A 109 -25.86 -3.85 -13.43
N GLN A 110 -27.10 -3.62 -13.90
CA GLN A 110 -28.22 -3.32 -13.02
C GLN A 110 -28.57 -4.54 -12.15
N GLU A 111 -28.61 -5.73 -12.75
CA GLU A 111 -28.86 -6.99 -12.05
C GLU A 111 -27.73 -7.37 -11.09
N LEU A 112 -26.48 -7.10 -11.45
CA LEU A 112 -25.31 -7.32 -10.62
C LEU A 112 -25.25 -6.42 -9.36
N LYS A 113 -26.07 -5.37 -9.31
CA LYS A 113 -26.11 -4.36 -8.23
C LYS A 113 -24.72 -3.80 -7.91
N VAL A 114 -24.00 -3.39 -8.96
CA VAL A 114 -22.60 -2.95 -8.92
C VAL A 114 -22.39 -1.82 -7.91
N PHE A 115 -23.25 -0.78 -7.88
CA PHE A 115 -23.17 0.30 -6.90
C PHE A 115 -23.33 -0.21 -5.47
N ASN A 116 -24.33 -1.06 -5.21
CA ASN A 116 -24.57 -1.56 -3.85
C ASN A 116 -23.37 -2.37 -3.33
N LYS A 117 -22.79 -3.21 -4.19
CA LYS A 117 -21.57 -3.97 -3.87
C LYS A 117 -20.38 -3.05 -3.66
N SER A 118 -20.13 -2.11 -4.56
CA SER A 118 -19.07 -1.09 -4.41
C SER A 118 -19.21 -0.33 -3.12
N LEU A 119 -20.40 0.16 -2.77
CA LEU A 119 -20.66 0.89 -1.53
C LEU A 119 -20.23 0.06 -0.31
N GLY A 120 -20.61 -1.23 -0.27
CA GLY A 120 -20.18 -2.15 0.78
C GLY A 120 -18.65 -2.28 0.88
N PHE A 121 -17.96 -2.47 -0.26
CA PHE A 121 -16.51 -2.57 -0.30
C PHE A 121 -15.80 -1.27 0.05
N TYR A 122 -16.29 -0.10 -0.38
CA TYR A 122 -15.75 1.20 0.01
C TYR A 122 -15.89 1.45 1.51
N LEU A 123 -17.07 1.17 2.09
CA LEU A 123 -17.30 1.33 3.53
C LEU A 123 -16.39 0.41 4.35
N LEU A 124 -16.32 -0.87 3.99
CA LEU A 124 -15.39 -1.81 4.62
C LEU A 124 -13.93 -1.38 4.43
N GLY A 125 -13.58 -0.94 3.23
CA GLY A 125 -12.26 -0.44 2.88
C GLY A 125 -11.83 0.75 3.73
N VAL A 126 -12.71 1.73 3.97
CA VAL A 126 -12.42 2.87 4.86
C VAL A 126 -12.16 2.41 6.29
N VAL A 127 -12.95 1.46 6.81
CA VAL A 127 -12.74 0.88 8.14
C VAL A 127 -11.37 0.19 8.23
N LEU A 128 -11.02 -0.61 7.22
CA LEU A 128 -9.71 -1.29 7.15
C LEU A 128 -8.56 -0.29 7.01
N MET A 129 -8.70 0.74 6.16
CA MET A 129 -7.71 1.80 5.98
C MET A 129 -7.40 2.51 7.30
N LEU A 130 -8.43 2.90 8.06
CA LEU A 130 -8.27 3.56 9.36
C LEU A 130 -7.65 2.62 10.41
N SER A 131 -8.01 1.33 10.36
CA SER A 131 -7.44 0.31 11.24
C SER A 131 -5.94 0.10 10.96
N ILE A 132 -5.55 -0.01 9.69
CA ILE A 132 -4.16 -0.19 9.27
C ILE A 132 -3.33 1.08 9.46
N PHE A 133 -3.92 2.28 9.31
CA PHE A 133 -3.27 3.54 9.67
C PHE A 133 -2.78 3.53 11.13
N MET A 134 -3.59 2.97 12.03
CA MET A 134 -3.25 2.85 13.45
C MET A 134 -2.20 1.78 13.72
N PHE A 135 -2.20 0.70 12.94
CA PHE A 135 -1.25 -0.40 13.03
C PHE A 135 0.19 0.07 12.77
N ASP A 136 1.18 -0.46 13.51
CA ASP A 136 2.61 -0.16 13.28
C ASP A 136 3.16 -1.03 12.14
N TYR A 137 3.36 -0.40 10.97
CA TYR A 137 3.83 -1.09 9.77
C TYR A 137 5.13 -1.87 9.98
N ARG A 138 6.00 -1.44 10.91
CA ARG A 138 7.30 -2.10 11.18
C ARG A 138 7.14 -3.54 11.65
N ARG A 139 5.98 -3.87 12.24
CA ARG A 139 5.66 -5.24 12.66
C ARG A 139 5.53 -6.22 11.49
N LEU A 140 5.30 -5.75 10.27
CA LEU A 140 5.23 -6.60 9.08
C LEU A 140 6.61 -7.16 8.68
N MET A 141 7.69 -6.45 9.03
CA MET A 141 9.06 -6.80 8.62
C MET A 141 9.45 -8.23 9.02
N LYS A 142 9.11 -8.66 10.24
CA LYS A 142 9.41 -10.04 10.71
C LYS A 142 8.63 -11.12 9.96
N TYR A 143 7.53 -10.78 9.30
CA TYR A 143 6.70 -11.72 8.56
C TYR A 143 7.00 -11.73 7.05
N SER A 144 7.93 -10.92 6.55
CA SER A 144 8.18 -10.76 5.11
C SER A 144 8.50 -12.07 4.37
N LYS A 145 9.22 -13.01 4.99
CA LYS A 145 9.46 -14.34 4.41
C LYS A 145 8.18 -15.20 4.33
N HIS A 146 7.27 -15.05 5.29
CA HIS A 146 5.98 -15.73 5.28
C HIS A 146 5.08 -15.16 4.19
N PHE A 147 5.06 -13.84 4.01
CA PHE A 147 4.36 -13.20 2.89
C PHE A 147 4.89 -13.70 1.54
N TYR A 148 6.22 -13.81 1.38
CA TYR A 148 6.82 -14.36 0.16
C TYR A 148 6.37 -15.81 -0.09
N ALA A 149 6.55 -16.70 0.89
CA ALA A 149 6.18 -18.11 0.76
C ALA A 149 4.68 -18.29 0.48
N ALA A 150 3.82 -17.55 1.18
CA ALA A 150 2.39 -17.55 0.95
C ALA A 150 2.02 -17.05 -0.46
N THR A 151 2.72 -16.03 -0.96
CA THR A 151 2.52 -15.52 -2.33
C THR A 151 2.89 -16.56 -3.38
N ILE A 152 4.02 -17.27 -3.21
CA ILE A 152 4.39 -18.36 -4.12
C ILE A 152 3.36 -19.49 -4.08
N LEU A 153 2.96 -19.90 -2.87
CA LEU A 153 1.97 -20.96 -2.69
C LEU A 153 0.63 -20.61 -3.33
N ILE A 154 0.14 -19.38 -3.12
CA ILE A 154 -1.17 -18.99 -3.64
C ILE A 154 -1.16 -18.82 -5.15
N LEU A 155 -0.05 -18.34 -5.73
CA LEU A 155 0.12 -18.30 -7.19
C LEU A 155 0.18 -19.71 -7.77
N LEU A 156 0.91 -20.62 -7.13
CA LEU A 156 0.96 -22.02 -7.56
C LEU A 156 -0.44 -22.64 -7.55
N LEU A 157 -1.21 -22.46 -6.47
CA LEU A 157 -2.60 -22.92 -6.40
C LEU A 157 -3.47 -22.25 -7.48
N THR A 158 -3.29 -20.96 -7.71
CA THR A 158 -4.02 -20.22 -8.75
C THR A 158 -3.75 -20.80 -10.15
N VAL A 159 -2.49 -21.16 -10.44
CA VAL A 159 -2.11 -21.80 -11.72
C VAL A 159 -2.70 -23.21 -11.85
N LEU A 160 -2.70 -23.99 -10.77
CA LEU A 160 -3.08 -25.41 -10.82
C LEU A 160 -4.59 -25.66 -10.78
N ILE A 161 -5.32 -24.89 -9.96
CA ILE A 161 -6.74 -25.15 -9.66
C ILE A 161 -7.63 -23.91 -9.82
N GLY A 162 -7.08 -22.79 -10.29
CA GLY A 162 -7.87 -21.57 -10.51
C GLY A 162 -8.89 -21.75 -11.64
N VAL A 163 -10.11 -21.25 -11.41
CA VAL A 163 -11.18 -21.23 -12.39
C VAL A 163 -11.02 -19.99 -13.26
N ARG A 164 -10.89 -20.17 -14.57
CA ARG A 164 -10.70 -19.04 -15.50
C ARG A 164 -11.99 -18.24 -15.68
N VAL A 165 -11.87 -16.92 -15.53
CA VAL A 165 -12.86 -15.90 -15.90
C VAL A 165 -12.13 -14.93 -16.81
N ASP A 166 -12.59 -14.78 -18.05
CA ASP A 166 -11.93 -13.96 -19.10
C ASP A 166 -10.42 -14.26 -19.22
N ASP A 167 -10.10 -15.56 -19.34
CA ASP A 167 -8.76 -16.12 -19.44
C ASP A 167 -7.82 -15.94 -18.23
N VAL A 168 -8.26 -15.26 -17.17
CA VAL A 168 -7.50 -15.09 -15.93
C VAL A 168 -8.05 -16.04 -14.85
N PRO A 169 -7.20 -16.82 -14.16
CA PRO A 169 -7.65 -17.73 -13.11
C PRO A 169 -8.00 -17.02 -11.80
N PHE A 170 -9.21 -17.28 -11.29
CA PHE A 170 -9.68 -16.90 -9.96
C PHE A 170 -9.67 -18.12 -9.04
N LEU A 171 -9.24 -17.92 -7.80
CA LEU A 171 -9.25 -18.98 -6.79
C LEU A 171 -10.51 -18.86 -5.92
N ASN A 172 -11.26 -19.95 -5.80
CA ASN A 172 -12.40 -20.03 -4.90
C ASN A 172 -11.93 -20.36 -3.48
N VAL A 173 -12.19 -19.45 -2.53
CA VAL A 173 -11.86 -19.62 -1.10
C VAL A 173 -13.10 -19.95 -0.24
N GLY A 174 -14.17 -20.42 -0.87
CA GLY A 174 -15.43 -20.86 -0.25
C GLY A 174 -16.47 -19.75 -0.13
N PHE A 175 -16.09 -18.59 0.43
CA PHE A 175 -16.99 -17.43 0.59
C PHE A 175 -16.79 -16.34 -0.48
N ALA A 176 -15.73 -16.46 -1.29
CA ALA A 176 -15.40 -15.52 -2.36
C ALA A 176 -14.57 -16.19 -3.45
N THR A 177 -14.64 -15.65 -4.66
CA THR A 177 -13.72 -15.93 -5.77
C THR A 177 -12.77 -14.75 -5.92
N ILE A 178 -11.46 -14.99 -5.75
CA ILE A 178 -10.47 -13.92 -5.66
C ILE A 178 -9.46 -14.06 -6.80
N ASN A 179 -9.22 -12.96 -7.51
CA ASN A 179 -8.08 -12.86 -8.41
C ASN A 179 -6.82 -12.54 -7.61
N PHE A 180 -5.99 -13.55 -7.33
CA PHE A 180 -4.74 -13.35 -6.59
C PHE A 180 -3.62 -12.72 -7.43
N THR A 181 -3.73 -12.70 -8.77
CA THR A 181 -2.71 -12.10 -9.62
C THR A 181 -2.69 -10.57 -9.46
N GLU A 182 -3.85 -9.94 -9.30
CA GLU A 182 -3.99 -8.50 -9.03
C GLU A 182 -3.50 -8.09 -7.62
N ILE A 183 -3.63 -9.00 -6.65
CA ILE A 183 -3.22 -8.76 -5.25
C ILE A 183 -1.69 -8.90 -5.10
N THR A 184 -1.08 -9.74 -5.94
CA THR A 184 0.33 -10.14 -5.83
C THR A 184 1.32 -8.97 -5.80
N PRO A 185 1.25 -7.94 -6.68
CA PRO A 185 2.17 -6.81 -6.62
C PRO A 185 2.28 -6.17 -5.23
N PHE A 186 1.16 -6.02 -4.51
CA PHE A 186 1.15 -5.48 -3.16
C PHE A 186 1.78 -6.43 -2.12
N LEU A 187 1.54 -7.73 -2.24
CA LEU A 187 2.17 -8.74 -1.38
C LEU A 187 3.69 -8.78 -1.59
N LEU A 188 4.14 -8.66 -2.84
CA LEU A 188 5.56 -8.58 -3.18
C LEU A 188 6.22 -7.35 -2.58
N VAL A 189 5.52 -6.21 -2.48
CA VAL A 189 6.05 -5.04 -1.77
C VAL A 189 6.34 -5.37 -0.30
N ILE A 190 5.39 -5.99 0.41
CA ILE A 190 5.55 -6.33 1.83
C ILE A 190 6.67 -7.37 2.03
N ALA A 191 6.71 -8.38 1.17
CA ALA A 191 7.72 -9.42 1.18
C ALA A 191 9.11 -8.85 0.91
N PHE A 192 9.30 -8.22 -0.24
CA PHE A 192 10.63 -7.78 -0.70
C PHE A 192 11.14 -6.55 0.04
N ALA A 193 10.27 -5.67 0.55
CA ALA A 193 10.75 -4.59 1.42
C ALA A 193 11.45 -5.15 2.67
N GLY A 194 10.91 -6.21 3.29
CA GLY A 194 11.52 -6.78 4.50
C GLY A 194 12.66 -7.74 4.20
N ILE A 195 12.61 -8.48 3.08
CA ILE A 195 13.74 -9.32 2.66
C ILE A 195 14.94 -8.46 2.24
N PHE A 196 14.70 -7.33 1.57
CA PHE A 196 15.76 -6.51 0.97
C PHE A 196 16.17 -5.25 1.74
N HIS A 197 15.60 -4.98 2.93
CA HIS A 197 15.98 -3.80 3.73
C HIS A 197 17.45 -3.76 4.15
N SER A 198 18.08 -4.93 4.31
CA SER A 198 19.48 -5.09 4.71
C SER A 198 20.25 -6.01 3.75
N TRP A 199 19.78 -6.14 2.49
CA TRP A 199 20.39 -7.05 1.52
C TRP A 199 21.66 -6.48 0.93
N ASP A 200 22.67 -7.33 0.83
CA ASP A 200 23.95 -6.97 0.23
C ASP A 200 23.99 -7.42 -1.23
N TRP A 201 23.78 -6.46 -2.13
CA TRP A 201 23.82 -6.68 -3.57
C TRP A 201 25.25 -6.77 -4.13
N ASN A 202 26.29 -6.42 -3.37
CA ASN A 202 27.67 -6.52 -3.85
C ASN A 202 28.21 -7.94 -3.78
N ASP A 203 27.65 -8.77 -2.90
CA ASP A 203 27.88 -10.21 -2.87
C ASP A 203 27.23 -10.86 -4.11
N ASN A 204 28.06 -11.43 -4.99
CA ASN A 204 27.60 -12.04 -6.24
C ASN A 204 26.59 -13.18 -6.02
N ARG A 205 26.77 -14.00 -4.97
CA ARG A 205 25.85 -15.10 -4.66
C ARG A 205 24.51 -14.55 -4.20
N LYS A 206 24.50 -13.55 -3.32
CA LYS A 206 23.27 -12.88 -2.87
C LYS A 206 22.59 -12.11 -4.00
N SER A 207 23.34 -11.53 -4.92
CA SER A 207 22.80 -10.85 -6.10
C SER A 207 22.00 -11.81 -6.97
N TRP A 208 22.61 -12.93 -7.41
CA TRP A 208 21.92 -13.93 -8.23
C TRP A 208 20.75 -14.59 -7.50
N PHE A 209 20.90 -14.87 -6.20
CA PHE A 209 19.81 -15.41 -5.39
C PHE A 209 18.63 -14.42 -5.30
N GLY A 210 18.90 -13.13 -5.10
CA GLY A 210 17.88 -12.07 -5.11
C GLY A 210 17.14 -11.99 -6.44
N ILE A 211 17.88 -11.98 -7.56
CA ILE A 211 17.29 -11.95 -8.92
C ILE A 211 16.40 -13.17 -9.15
N GLY A 212 16.88 -14.38 -8.83
CA GLY A 212 16.09 -15.60 -8.95
C GLY A 212 14.81 -15.55 -8.11
N MET A 213 14.94 -15.18 -6.84
CA MET A 213 13.82 -15.07 -5.90
C MET A 213 12.73 -14.10 -6.37
N MET A 214 13.12 -12.97 -6.99
CA MET A 214 12.16 -12.01 -7.57
C MET A 214 11.53 -12.51 -8.86
N SER A 215 12.24 -13.32 -9.65
CA SER A 215 11.78 -13.82 -10.96
C SER A 215 10.76 -14.96 -10.85
N ILE A 216 10.79 -15.75 -9.77
CA ILE A 216 9.85 -16.88 -9.53
C ILE A 216 8.38 -16.44 -9.55
N PRO A 217 7.90 -15.49 -8.70
CA PRO A 217 6.50 -15.09 -8.71
C PRO A 217 6.07 -14.47 -10.05
N ILE A 218 6.97 -13.75 -10.71
CA ILE A 218 6.70 -13.13 -12.03
C ILE A 218 6.48 -14.21 -13.09
N SER A 219 7.27 -15.28 -13.05
CA SER A 219 7.14 -16.41 -13.98
C SER A 219 5.83 -17.17 -13.74
N LEU A 220 5.45 -17.39 -12.48
CA LEU A 220 4.16 -18.00 -12.12
C LEU A 220 2.97 -17.11 -12.53
N MET A 221 3.06 -15.79 -12.42
CA MET A 221 2.00 -14.90 -12.88
C MET A 221 1.89 -14.87 -14.42
N ALA A 222 3.01 -14.93 -15.14
CA ALA A 222 2.96 -14.92 -16.59
C ALA A 222 2.30 -16.18 -17.19
N THR A 223 2.29 -17.32 -16.48
CA THR A 223 1.53 -18.51 -16.95
C THR A 223 0.02 -18.35 -16.83
N THR A 224 -0.46 -17.40 -16.01
CA THR A 224 -1.90 -17.17 -15.81
C THR A 224 -2.51 -16.27 -16.88
N GLY A 225 -1.72 -15.68 -17.78
CA GLY A 225 -2.18 -14.67 -18.73
C GLY A 225 -2.38 -13.27 -18.12
N ALA A 226 -2.08 -13.08 -16.82
CA ALA A 226 -2.20 -11.78 -16.15
C ALA A 226 -1.01 -10.85 -16.48
N PHE A 227 -0.88 -10.46 -17.75
CA PHE A 227 0.25 -9.70 -18.27
C PHE A 227 0.43 -8.36 -17.58
N ALA A 228 -0.66 -7.65 -17.30
CA ALA A 228 -0.55 -6.33 -16.72
C ALA A 228 -0.06 -6.37 -15.27
N ALA A 229 -0.60 -7.28 -14.45
CA ALA A 229 -0.09 -7.54 -13.10
C ALA A 229 1.38 -8.02 -13.11
N THR A 230 1.79 -8.76 -14.15
CA THR A 230 3.18 -9.21 -14.34
C THR A 230 4.11 -8.04 -14.60
N ILE A 231 3.73 -7.12 -15.49
CA ILE A 231 4.48 -5.88 -15.78
C ILE A 231 4.58 -5.00 -14.53
N ILE A 232 3.47 -4.82 -13.79
CA ILE A 232 3.47 -4.09 -12.52
C ILE A 232 4.46 -4.72 -11.55
N SER A 233 4.46 -6.06 -11.43
CA SER A 233 5.37 -6.78 -10.53
C SER A 233 6.85 -6.61 -10.92
N ILE A 234 7.17 -6.59 -12.22
CA ILE A 234 8.54 -6.30 -12.70
C ILE A 234 8.96 -4.88 -12.30
N ILE A 235 8.10 -3.87 -12.53
CA ILE A 235 8.36 -2.47 -12.19
C ILE A 235 8.57 -2.30 -10.67
N VAL A 236 7.70 -2.92 -9.87
CA VAL A 236 7.78 -2.91 -8.40
C VAL A 236 9.08 -3.54 -7.91
N CYS A 237 9.44 -4.70 -8.44
CA CYS A 237 10.68 -5.37 -8.09
C CYS A 237 11.89 -4.50 -8.46
N ALA A 238 11.92 -3.92 -9.66
CA ALA A 238 12.99 -3.00 -10.07
C ALA A 238 13.09 -1.78 -9.14
N ALA A 239 11.95 -1.18 -8.73
CA ALA A 239 11.93 -0.06 -7.80
C ALA A 239 12.49 -0.43 -6.41
N ILE A 240 12.15 -1.62 -5.90
CA ILE A 240 12.66 -2.14 -4.63
C ILE A 240 14.16 -2.44 -4.73
N MET A 241 14.65 -3.04 -5.82
CA MET A 241 16.08 -3.27 -6.05
C MET A 241 16.87 -1.96 -6.04
N ARG A 242 16.40 -0.95 -6.78
CA ARG A 242 17.04 0.37 -6.83
C ARG A 242 17.04 1.06 -5.47
N THR A 243 15.94 0.96 -4.71
CA THR A 243 15.83 1.55 -3.37
C THR A 243 16.70 0.80 -2.34
N SER A 244 16.90 -0.51 -2.52
CA SER A 244 17.78 -1.36 -1.69
C SER A 244 19.25 -1.32 -2.12
N ARG A 245 19.63 -0.32 -2.94
CA ARG A 245 21.01 -0.01 -3.34
C ARG A 245 21.66 -1.03 -4.29
N SER A 246 20.89 -1.80 -5.04
CA SER A 246 21.44 -2.57 -6.17
C SER A 246 22.06 -1.63 -7.20
N SER A 247 23.03 -2.09 -7.98
CA SER A 247 23.52 -1.34 -9.15
C SER A 247 22.45 -1.27 -10.24
N LEU A 248 22.57 -0.29 -11.15
CA LEU A 248 21.68 -0.19 -12.32
C LEU A 248 21.81 -1.43 -13.22
N LYS A 249 23.03 -1.96 -13.39
CA LYS A 249 23.29 -3.18 -14.17
C LYS A 249 22.51 -4.37 -13.63
N GLN A 250 22.52 -4.58 -12.31
CA GLN A 250 21.75 -5.67 -11.69
C GLN A 250 20.24 -5.52 -11.87
N ALA A 251 19.71 -4.30 -11.77
CA ALA A 251 18.30 -4.04 -12.02
C ALA A 251 17.91 -4.34 -13.48
N ILE A 252 18.77 -3.99 -14.45
CA ILE A 252 18.58 -4.34 -15.86
C ILE A 252 18.67 -5.86 -16.05
N THR A 253 19.67 -6.53 -15.46
CA THR A 253 19.80 -8.00 -15.51
C THR A 253 18.54 -8.68 -14.99
N PHE A 254 18.02 -8.23 -13.85
CA PHE A 254 16.75 -8.71 -13.31
C PHE A 254 15.61 -8.50 -14.31
N ALA A 255 15.42 -7.29 -14.83
CA ALA A 255 14.33 -6.98 -15.75
C ALA A 255 14.39 -7.85 -17.01
N VAL A 256 15.57 -8.11 -17.56
CA VAL A 256 15.77 -9.02 -18.69
C VAL A 256 15.35 -10.44 -18.31
N VAL A 257 15.92 -11.00 -17.23
CA VAL A 257 15.62 -12.37 -16.79
C VAL A 257 14.13 -12.57 -16.49
N ALA A 258 13.53 -11.64 -15.77
CA ALA A 258 12.11 -11.69 -15.39
C ALA A 258 11.16 -11.52 -16.59
N SER A 259 11.63 -10.94 -17.71
CA SER A 259 10.80 -10.71 -18.90
C SER A 259 10.85 -11.86 -19.92
N ILE A 260 11.81 -12.79 -19.84
CA ILE A 260 11.96 -13.88 -20.81
C ILE A 260 10.67 -14.69 -20.95
N TRP A 261 10.13 -15.19 -19.84
CA TRP A 261 8.94 -16.02 -19.83
C TRP A 261 7.65 -15.25 -20.19
N PRO A 262 7.38 -14.05 -19.64
CA PRO A 262 6.25 -13.23 -20.08
C PRO A 262 6.27 -12.91 -21.59
N ILE A 263 7.42 -12.55 -22.16
CA ILE A 263 7.55 -12.23 -23.59
C ILE A 263 7.25 -13.48 -24.42
N TRP A 264 7.77 -14.64 -24.04
CA TRP A 264 7.47 -15.91 -24.71
C TRP A 264 5.97 -16.21 -24.73
N ASN A 265 5.30 -16.09 -23.57
CA ASN A 265 3.85 -16.32 -23.48
C ASN A 265 3.07 -15.33 -24.34
N LEU A 266 3.42 -14.04 -24.30
CA LEU A 266 2.76 -13.01 -25.09
C LEU A 266 2.86 -13.29 -26.59
N LEU A 267 4.06 -13.64 -27.08
CA LEU A 267 4.29 -13.98 -28.48
C LEU A 267 3.49 -15.23 -28.88
N SER A 268 3.48 -16.27 -28.05
CA SER A 268 2.73 -17.50 -28.33
C SER A 268 1.22 -17.26 -28.43
N LEU A 269 0.64 -16.39 -27.60
CA LEU A 269 -0.78 -16.06 -27.64
C LEU A 269 -1.13 -15.15 -28.82
N SER A 270 -0.27 -14.20 -29.16
CA SER A 270 -0.48 -13.27 -30.30
C SER A 270 -0.57 -13.97 -31.66
N GLN A 271 0.03 -15.15 -31.79
CA GLN A 271 -0.06 -15.99 -32.98
C GLN A 271 -1.40 -16.73 -33.09
N ILE A 272 -2.11 -16.89 -31.96
CA ILE A 272 -3.37 -17.67 -31.85
C ILE A 272 -4.58 -16.73 -31.88
N TYR A 273 -4.47 -15.55 -31.25
CA TYR A 273 -5.50 -14.52 -31.24
C TYR A 273 -4.92 -13.18 -31.71
N PRO A 274 -5.39 -12.59 -32.82
CA PRO A 274 -4.98 -11.25 -33.21
C PRO A 274 -5.51 -10.24 -32.19
N MET A 275 -4.67 -9.90 -31.22
CA MET A 275 -4.98 -9.02 -30.08
C MET A 275 -5.42 -7.59 -30.49
N VAL A 276 -5.26 -7.24 -31.77
CA VAL A 276 -5.34 -5.87 -32.30
C VAL A 276 -6.75 -5.50 -32.81
N SER A 277 -7.64 -6.48 -33.06
CA SER A 277 -8.91 -6.19 -33.76
C SER A 277 -10.10 -5.78 -32.88
N SER A 278 -10.07 -5.99 -31.56
CA SER A 278 -11.26 -5.74 -30.71
C SER A 278 -11.34 -4.31 -30.13
N TYR A 279 -10.27 -3.51 -30.23
CA TYR A 279 -10.19 -2.18 -29.58
C TYR A 279 -9.97 -1.02 -30.56
N SER A 280 -9.98 -1.26 -31.87
CA SER A 280 -9.78 -0.23 -32.91
C SER A 280 -10.92 0.79 -32.99
N ASP A 281 -12.07 0.50 -32.40
CA ASP A 281 -13.24 1.39 -32.42
C ASP A 281 -13.23 2.42 -31.28
N PHE A 282 -12.18 2.43 -30.46
CA PHE A 282 -12.05 3.28 -29.28
C PHE A 282 -11.62 4.72 -29.63
N LYS A 283 -12.51 5.52 -30.23
CA LYS A 283 -12.23 6.91 -30.62
C LYS A 283 -12.55 7.93 -29.52
N VAL A 284 -11.85 7.83 -28.40
CA VAL A 284 -12.03 8.73 -27.24
C VAL A 284 -11.88 10.22 -27.61
N GLY A 285 -11.11 10.52 -28.67
CA GLY A 285 -10.96 11.88 -29.20
C GLY A 285 -12.23 12.53 -29.74
N GLU A 286 -13.27 11.75 -30.06
CA GLU A 286 -14.56 12.27 -30.53
C GLU A 286 -15.50 12.66 -29.37
N ALA A 287 -15.12 12.37 -28.12
CA ALA A 287 -15.92 12.70 -26.95
C ALA A 287 -15.95 14.22 -26.67
N TYR A 288 -17.10 14.69 -26.17
CA TYR A 288 -17.29 16.09 -25.80
C TYR A 288 -16.43 16.51 -24.60
N PHE A 289 -16.11 17.81 -24.52
CA PHE A 289 -15.41 18.36 -23.37
C PHE A 289 -16.24 18.30 -22.08
N ILE A 290 -17.53 18.66 -22.18
CA ILE A 290 -18.55 18.45 -21.15
C ILE A 290 -19.50 17.38 -21.68
N GLY A 291 -19.68 16.29 -20.92
CA GLY A 291 -20.50 15.16 -21.34
C GLY A 291 -21.96 15.54 -21.51
N ARG A 292 -22.66 14.77 -22.35
CA ARG A 292 -24.09 14.95 -22.65
C ARG A 292 -24.97 13.84 -22.05
N ALA A 293 -24.42 13.01 -21.16
CA ALA A 293 -25.13 11.88 -20.54
C ALA A 293 -25.78 10.90 -21.55
N LEU A 294 -25.25 10.83 -22.78
CA LEU A 294 -25.73 9.89 -23.81
C LEU A 294 -25.35 8.46 -23.41
N GLN A 295 -26.29 7.53 -23.63
CA GLN A 295 -26.16 6.13 -23.25
C GLN A 295 -25.12 5.44 -24.14
N VAL A 296 -23.92 5.23 -23.59
CA VAL A 296 -22.96 4.26 -24.15
C VAL A 296 -23.64 2.90 -24.10
N THR A 297 -23.73 2.20 -25.23
CA THR A 297 -24.36 0.87 -25.31
C THR A 297 -23.37 -0.23 -24.91
N PRO A 298 -23.85 -1.36 -24.36
CA PRO A 298 -23.00 -2.49 -23.98
C PRO A 298 -22.16 -3.08 -25.11
N SER A 299 -22.64 -2.96 -26.35
CA SER A 299 -21.89 -3.37 -27.55
C SER A 299 -20.66 -2.51 -27.83
N PHE A 300 -20.55 -1.33 -27.22
CA PHE A 300 -19.48 -0.36 -27.50
C PHE A 300 -18.28 -0.55 -26.57
N ILE A 301 -18.50 -0.92 -25.30
CA ILE A 301 -17.44 -1.15 -24.31
C ILE A 301 -17.90 -2.26 -23.36
N SER A 302 -17.27 -3.44 -23.44
CA SER A 302 -17.42 -4.48 -22.40
C SER A 302 -16.62 -4.08 -21.16
N GLU A 303 -17.00 -4.55 -19.97
CA GLU A 303 -16.23 -4.34 -18.74
C GLU A 303 -16.01 -2.84 -18.35
N VAL A 304 -16.98 -1.97 -18.64
CA VAL A 304 -16.93 -0.51 -18.30
C VAL A 304 -16.75 -0.20 -16.82
N HIS A 305 -17.15 -1.12 -15.95
CA HIS A 305 -17.14 -0.91 -14.52
C HIS A 305 -15.77 -1.27 -13.89
N THR A 306 -14.96 -2.06 -14.57
CA THR A 306 -13.65 -2.56 -14.11
C THR A 306 -12.54 -1.88 -14.91
N ASP A 307 -12.18 -2.43 -16.07
CA ASP A 307 -11.00 -2.03 -16.85
C ASP A 307 -11.21 -0.73 -17.62
N PHE A 308 -12.45 -0.45 -18.06
CA PHE A 308 -12.75 0.67 -18.97
C PHE A 308 -13.51 1.83 -18.32
N ILE A 309 -13.33 2.03 -17.01
CA ILE A 309 -14.05 3.08 -16.28
C ILE A 309 -13.70 4.49 -16.75
N LEU A 310 -12.44 4.79 -17.10
CA LEU A 310 -12.07 6.13 -17.59
C LEU A 310 -12.68 6.40 -18.95
N ALA A 311 -12.69 5.40 -19.82
CA ALA A 311 -13.34 5.52 -21.10
C ALA A 311 -14.83 5.80 -20.95
N TYR A 312 -15.51 5.07 -20.07
CA TYR A 312 -16.90 5.33 -19.73
C TYR A 312 -17.09 6.76 -19.22
N ILE A 313 -16.20 7.22 -18.32
CA ILE A 313 -16.24 8.61 -17.82
C ILE A 313 -16.11 9.62 -18.96
N ILE A 314 -15.19 9.40 -19.90
CA ILE A 314 -14.96 10.30 -21.02
C ILE A 314 -16.18 10.37 -21.93
N TYR A 315 -16.77 9.23 -22.31
CA TYR A 315 -17.93 9.22 -23.19
C TYR A 315 -19.21 9.75 -22.52
N SER A 316 -19.45 9.40 -21.25
CA SER A 316 -20.69 9.78 -20.55
C SER A 316 -20.62 11.19 -19.93
N PHE A 317 -19.51 11.53 -19.28
CA PHE A 317 -19.35 12.78 -18.52
C PHE A 317 -18.38 13.79 -19.16
N GLY A 318 -17.67 13.40 -20.21
CA GLY A 318 -16.77 14.28 -20.99
C GLY A 318 -15.36 14.35 -20.44
N TRP A 319 -14.48 14.98 -21.23
CA TRP A 319 -13.06 15.14 -20.90
C TRP A 319 -12.81 15.89 -19.58
N LEU A 320 -13.64 16.87 -19.21
CA LEU A 320 -13.47 17.61 -17.95
C LEU A 320 -13.55 16.69 -16.73
N ALA A 321 -14.51 15.75 -16.73
CA ALA A 321 -14.66 14.78 -15.66
C ALA A 321 -13.47 13.81 -15.61
N ALA A 322 -13.02 13.34 -16.78
CA ALA A 322 -11.87 12.45 -16.89
C ALA A 322 -10.56 13.11 -16.44
N ILE A 323 -10.29 14.35 -16.86
CA ILE A 323 -9.12 15.13 -16.42
C ILE A 323 -9.14 15.33 -14.90
N THR A 324 -10.32 15.57 -14.32
CA THR A 324 -10.47 15.69 -12.87
C THR A 324 -10.10 14.37 -12.17
N ALA A 325 -10.62 13.24 -12.66
CA ALA A 325 -10.31 11.92 -12.14
C ALA A 325 -8.81 11.59 -12.24
N ILE A 326 -8.20 11.79 -13.41
CA ILE A 326 -6.77 11.60 -13.68
C ILE A 326 -5.93 12.46 -12.72
N THR A 327 -6.31 13.72 -12.53
CA THR A 327 -5.57 14.66 -11.66
C THR A 327 -5.60 14.19 -10.20
N LEU A 328 -6.71 13.65 -9.71
CA LEU A 328 -6.80 13.11 -8.33
C LEU A 328 -5.82 11.96 -8.10
N VAL A 329 -5.74 11.02 -9.05
CA VAL A 329 -4.84 9.86 -8.94
C VAL A 329 -3.37 10.28 -9.09
N ILE A 330 -3.05 11.16 -10.05
CA ILE A 330 -1.69 11.72 -10.20
C ILE A 330 -1.26 12.48 -8.94
N PHE A 331 -2.16 13.28 -8.36
CA PHE A 331 -1.87 14.00 -7.13
C PHE A 331 -1.59 13.03 -5.97
N PHE A 332 -2.37 11.96 -5.82
CA PHE A 332 -2.08 10.90 -4.85
C PHE A 332 -0.70 10.28 -5.06
N ILE A 333 -0.38 9.84 -6.29
CA ILE A 333 0.93 9.25 -6.64
C ILE A 333 2.09 10.21 -6.33
N TYR A 334 1.92 11.50 -6.65
CA TYR A 334 2.89 12.54 -6.34
C TYR A 334 3.11 12.66 -4.81
N ARG A 335 2.03 12.69 -4.03
CA ARG A 335 2.10 12.82 -2.56
C ARG A 335 2.82 11.66 -1.89
N ILE A 336 2.53 10.42 -2.30
CA ILE A 336 3.20 9.24 -1.74
C ILE A 336 4.68 9.19 -2.13
N SER A 337 5.02 9.62 -3.35
CA SER A 337 6.40 9.71 -3.83
C SER A 337 7.23 10.76 -3.07
N ILE A 338 6.63 11.91 -2.74
CA ILE A 338 7.28 12.91 -1.89
C ILE A 338 7.42 12.41 -0.45
N THR A 339 6.42 11.71 0.07
CA THR A 339 6.46 11.12 1.41
C THR A 339 7.62 10.14 1.54
N ALA A 340 7.88 9.32 0.52
CA ALA A 340 8.98 8.35 0.49
C ALA A 340 10.35 8.98 0.80
N LYS A 341 10.59 10.23 0.36
CA LYS A 341 11.83 10.96 0.62
C LYS A 341 12.03 11.33 2.09
N SER A 342 10.93 11.46 2.83
CA SER A 342 10.91 11.87 4.25
C SER A 342 10.92 10.71 5.25
N VAL A 343 10.95 9.46 4.77
CA VAL A 343 10.99 8.26 5.62
C VAL A 343 12.44 7.90 5.96
N ASN A 344 12.72 7.79 7.26
CA ASN A 344 14.06 7.47 7.77
C ASN A 344 14.34 5.97 7.86
N SER A 345 13.32 5.16 8.16
CA SER A 345 13.40 3.69 8.24
C SER A 345 13.75 3.08 6.87
N PRO A 346 14.82 2.28 6.73
CA PRO A 346 15.12 1.54 5.50
C PRO A 346 13.95 0.66 5.03
N TYR A 347 13.34 -0.09 5.96
CA TYR A 347 12.19 -0.93 5.64
C TYR A 347 10.98 -0.09 5.18
N GLY A 348 10.66 0.98 5.91
CA GLY A 348 9.57 1.88 5.57
C GLY A 348 9.77 2.59 4.23
N LYS A 349 11.03 2.94 3.90
CA LYS A 349 11.38 3.53 2.60
C LYS A 349 11.15 2.54 1.46
N LEU A 350 11.52 1.27 1.61
CA LEU A 350 11.24 0.24 0.60
C LEU A 350 9.76 -0.05 0.44
N LEU A 351 9.00 -0.12 1.55
CA LEU A 351 7.55 -0.31 1.49
C LEU A 351 6.87 0.81 0.71
N ILE A 352 7.11 2.06 1.08
CA ILE A 352 6.42 3.19 0.44
C ILE A 352 6.86 3.40 -1.02
N THR A 353 8.13 3.14 -1.37
CA THR A 353 8.56 3.20 -2.78
C THR A 353 7.97 2.06 -3.60
N GLY A 354 7.87 0.85 -3.03
CA GLY A 354 7.19 -0.27 -3.66
C GLY A 354 5.71 0.01 -3.91
N LEU A 355 4.98 0.52 -2.90
CA LEU A 355 3.56 0.89 -3.06
C LEU A 355 3.39 2.03 -4.07
N ALA A 356 4.28 3.03 -4.05
CA ALA A 356 4.25 4.09 -5.06
C ALA A 356 4.47 3.54 -6.48
N ALA A 357 5.35 2.55 -6.64
CA ALA A 357 5.56 1.88 -7.92
C ALA A 357 4.33 1.08 -8.36
N VAL A 358 3.65 0.37 -7.45
CA VAL A 358 2.39 -0.35 -7.75
C VAL A 358 1.35 0.62 -8.30
N PHE A 359 0.99 1.65 -7.54
CA PHE A 359 -0.05 2.61 -7.94
C PHE A 359 0.33 3.37 -9.22
N SER A 360 1.60 3.71 -9.40
CA SER A 360 2.06 4.39 -10.62
C SER A 360 1.94 3.50 -11.86
N ALA A 361 2.45 2.28 -11.77
CA ALA A 361 2.41 1.34 -12.90
C ALA A 361 0.97 0.96 -13.25
N GLN A 362 0.15 0.68 -12.25
CA GLN A 362 -1.28 0.39 -12.40
C GLN A 362 -2.01 1.55 -13.07
N PHE A 363 -1.81 2.79 -12.59
CA PHE A 363 -2.46 3.96 -13.20
C PHE A 363 -2.01 4.20 -14.64
N ILE A 364 -0.71 4.11 -14.94
CA ILE A 364 -0.18 4.30 -16.29
C ILE A 364 -0.75 3.24 -17.24
N LEU A 365 -0.73 1.96 -16.85
CA LEU A 365 -1.26 0.88 -17.67
C LEU A 365 -2.77 1.05 -17.90
N SER A 366 -3.54 1.33 -16.84
CA SER A 366 -4.98 1.57 -16.97
C SER A 366 -5.28 2.76 -17.88
N LEU A 367 -4.51 3.85 -17.79
CA LEU A 367 -4.64 5.00 -18.68
C LEU A 367 -4.35 4.63 -20.14
N LEU A 368 -3.30 3.86 -20.40
CA LEU A 368 -2.98 3.40 -21.76
C LEU A 368 -4.08 2.52 -22.34
N THR A 369 -4.63 1.61 -21.53
CA THR A 369 -5.74 0.73 -21.94
C THR A 369 -7.01 1.53 -22.22
N ASN A 370 -7.38 2.46 -21.35
CA ASN A 370 -8.57 3.31 -21.52
C ASN A 370 -8.44 4.32 -22.68
N LEU A 371 -7.24 4.56 -23.19
CA LEU A 371 -7.00 5.39 -24.38
C LEU A 371 -6.85 4.56 -25.66
N GLY A 372 -6.99 3.23 -25.59
CA GLY A 372 -6.78 2.32 -26.72
C GLY A 372 -5.31 2.18 -27.16
N LEU A 373 -4.36 2.65 -26.34
CA LEU A 373 -2.92 2.59 -26.62
C LEU A 373 -2.26 1.28 -26.16
N SER A 374 -2.95 0.51 -25.32
CA SER A 374 -2.49 -0.79 -24.86
C SER A 374 -3.66 -1.78 -24.86
N PRO A 375 -3.49 -3.00 -25.38
CA PRO A 375 -4.54 -4.02 -25.34
C PRO A 375 -4.56 -4.80 -24.01
N LEU A 376 -3.80 -4.36 -23.00
CA LEU A 376 -3.68 -5.04 -21.71
C LEU A 376 -4.94 -4.81 -20.86
N THR A 377 -5.70 -5.86 -20.61
CA THR A 377 -6.85 -5.89 -19.69
C THR A 377 -6.41 -6.31 -18.27
N GLY A 378 -7.33 -6.26 -17.30
CA GLY A 378 -7.09 -6.62 -15.91
C GLY A 378 -6.30 -5.56 -15.14
N VAL A 379 -6.50 -4.28 -15.46
CA VAL A 379 -5.90 -3.16 -14.71
C VAL A 379 -6.93 -2.09 -14.43
N SER A 380 -7.23 -1.96 -13.15
CA SER A 380 -8.19 -1.00 -12.66
C SER A 380 -7.52 0.34 -12.37
N VAL A 381 -8.25 1.44 -12.57
CA VAL A 381 -7.85 2.76 -12.06
C VAL A 381 -7.91 2.77 -10.53
N PRO A 382 -6.83 3.21 -9.85
CA PRO A 382 -6.78 3.21 -8.39
C PRO A 382 -7.94 3.94 -7.73
N PHE A 383 -8.55 3.28 -6.75
CA PHE A 383 -9.66 3.76 -5.92
C PHE A 383 -10.95 4.10 -6.64
N MET A 384 -11.06 3.94 -7.95
CA MET A 384 -12.27 4.34 -8.71
C MET A 384 -13.03 3.14 -9.27
N SER A 385 -12.28 2.15 -9.74
CA SER A 385 -12.82 1.02 -10.49
C SER A 385 -13.54 0.03 -9.59
N TYR A 386 -14.48 -0.71 -10.17
CA TYR A 386 -15.09 -1.85 -9.50
C TYR A 386 -14.05 -2.97 -9.31
N GLY A 387 -14.12 -3.63 -8.16
CA GLY A 387 -13.28 -4.78 -7.84
C GLY A 387 -13.33 -5.04 -6.35
N GLY A 388 -13.96 -6.14 -5.92
CA GLY A 388 -14.20 -6.39 -4.49
C GLY A 388 -12.91 -6.53 -3.68
N SER A 389 -12.11 -7.55 -3.97
CA SER A 389 -10.84 -7.81 -3.25
C SER A 389 -9.76 -6.77 -3.56
N HIS A 390 -9.68 -6.32 -4.80
CA HIS A 390 -8.68 -5.36 -5.25
C HIS A 390 -8.88 -3.98 -4.59
N LEU A 391 -10.11 -3.45 -4.56
CA LEU A 391 -10.41 -2.17 -3.89
C LEU A 391 -10.09 -2.21 -2.39
N LEU A 392 -10.43 -3.31 -1.71
CA LEU A 392 -10.07 -3.48 -0.29
C LEU A 392 -8.56 -3.42 -0.07
N LEU A 393 -7.79 -4.04 -0.98
CA LEU A 393 -6.33 -4.04 -0.91
C LEU A 393 -5.74 -2.65 -1.16
N GLU A 394 -6.30 -1.87 -2.08
CA GLU A 394 -5.90 -0.48 -2.30
C GLU A 394 -6.15 0.37 -1.06
N MET A 395 -7.30 0.19 -0.40
CA MET A 395 -7.64 0.88 0.85
C MET A 395 -6.72 0.46 2.01
N ILE A 396 -6.43 -0.83 2.14
CA ILE A 396 -5.43 -1.36 3.09
C ILE A 396 -4.06 -0.73 2.82
N SER A 397 -3.65 -0.65 1.56
CA SER A 397 -2.38 -0.07 1.13
C SER A 397 -2.31 1.43 1.41
N ALA A 398 -3.40 2.17 1.20
CA ALA A 398 -3.50 3.58 1.61
C ALA A 398 -3.35 3.72 3.14
N GLY A 399 -3.97 2.83 3.91
CA GLY A 399 -3.80 2.76 5.37
C GLY A 399 -2.34 2.52 5.76
N LEU A 400 -1.65 1.63 5.05
CA LEU A 400 -0.24 1.33 5.27
C LEU A 400 0.65 2.54 4.96
N ILE A 401 0.36 3.27 3.87
CA ILE A 401 1.06 4.52 3.52
C ILE A 401 0.87 5.58 4.62
N LEU A 402 -0.34 5.74 5.15
CA LEU A 402 -0.60 6.67 6.25
C LEU A 402 0.11 6.24 7.54
N SER A 403 0.16 4.93 7.83
CA SER A 403 0.93 4.37 8.95
C SER A 403 2.43 4.66 8.83
N ILE A 404 2.99 4.56 7.62
CA ILE A 404 4.38 4.91 7.33
C ILE A 404 4.61 6.41 7.52
N TYR A 405 3.74 7.26 6.97
CA TYR A 405 3.84 8.72 7.12
C TYR A 405 3.84 9.14 8.58
N ARG A 406 2.94 8.57 9.38
CA ARG A 406 2.80 8.85 10.81
C ARG A 406 4.10 8.61 11.58
N ARG A 407 4.84 7.56 11.20
CA ARG A 407 6.08 7.11 11.88
C ARG A 407 7.35 7.45 11.09
N ARG A 408 7.27 8.32 10.07
CA ARG A 408 8.37 8.60 9.13
C ARG A 408 9.66 9.12 9.78
N LYS A 409 9.53 9.86 10.89
CA LYS A 409 10.66 10.45 11.63
C LYS A 409 11.23 9.52 12.70
N ALA A 410 10.50 8.48 13.10
CA ALA A 410 10.99 7.54 14.09
C ALA A 410 12.17 6.75 13.51
N LYS A 411 13.30 6.71 14.23
CA LYS A 411 14.36 5.75 13.91
C LYS A 411 13.84 4.34 14.18
N GLU A 412 14.31 3.36 13.40
CA GLU A 412 14.10 1.96 13.75
C GLU A 412 14.85 1.69 15.06
N THR A 413 14.13 1.67 16.17
CA THR A 413 14.63 1.04 17.38
C THR A 413 14.55 -0.46 17.12
N VAL A 414 15.63 -1.00 16.55
CA VAL A 414 15.88 -2.44 16.59
C VAL A 414 15.78 -2.86 18.05
N SER A 415 15.04 -3.92 18.28
CA SER A 415 14.91 -4.68 19.51
C SER A 415 16.27 -4.98 20.16
N LEU A 416 16.77 -4.06 21.00
CA LEU A 416 17.77 -4.36 22.03
C LEU A 416 17.12 -4.78 23.37
N ILE A 417 15.84 -5.13 23.35
CA ILE A 417 15.17 -5.73 24.51
C ILE A 417 15.11 -7.24 24.26
N HIS A 418 16.07 -7.93 24.89
CA HIS A 418 16.25 -9.37 25.07
C HIS A 418 16.74 -10.23 23.89
N ASP A 419 18.06 -10.42 23.85
CA ASP A 419 18.64 -11.76 23.81
C ASP A 419 19.62 -11.90 24.99
N PRO A 420 19.17 -12.37 26.18
CA PRO A 420 20.08 -12.87 27.18
C PRO A 420 20.40 -14.31 26.76
N GLN A 421 21.44 -14.50 25.95
CA GLN A 421 22.33 -15.69 25.85
C GLN A 421 23.00 -15.72 24.47
N SER A 422 24.08 -14.93 24.32
CA SER A 422 25.17 -15.29 23.41
C SER A 422 26.49 -15.11 24.16
N ASN A 423 26.80 -16.09 25.01
CA ASN A 423 28.18 -16.45 25.32
C ASN A 423 28.59 -17.56 24.35
#